data_AF-A0A954X3F8-F1
#
_entry.id   AF-A0A954X3F8-F1
#
_cell.length_a   1.000
_cell.length_b   1.000
_cell.length_c   1.000
_cell.angle_alpha   90.00
_cell.angle_beta   90.00
_cell.angle_gamma   90.00
#
_symmetry.space_group_name_H-M   'P 1'
#
loop_
_entity.id
_entity.type
_entity.pdbx_description
1 polymer ?
#
loop_
_entity_poly.entity_id
_entity_poly.type
_entity_poly.pdbx_seq_one_letter_code
_entity_poly.pdbx_strand_id
1 'polypeptide(L)'
;MQTPEPTAEHQWLLQLVGEWTFECECVMGPDQPPVKSSGSQKTTALGSLWTLGEMESTAPDGLPARSLFTLGYDPAKGRFVGTFVASCMTHLWPYDGQLDADRKMLTLDSEGPSFAGDGTMSKYQDIIQLIDKDQYLLLSQVQNPDGSWIRFMTGKYTRVS
;
A
#
# COMPACT_ATOMS: atom_id res chain seq x y z
N MET A 1 -13.28 15.37 -26.46
CA MET A 1 -13.04 14.13 -25.69
C MET A 1 -13.95 14.17 -24.48
N GLN A 2 -14.69 13.10 -24.22
CA GLN A 2 -15.57 13.00 -23.06
C GLN A 2 -14.74 12.60 -21.84
N THR A 3 -14.96 13.26 -20.71
CA THR A 3 -14.34 12.88 -19.44
C THR A 3 -14.83 11.49 -19.04
N PRO A 4 -13.94 10.56 -18.66
CA PRO A 4 -14.37 9.23 -18.21
C PRO A 4 -15.16 9.32 -16.90
N GLU A 5 -16.24 8.55 -16.81
CA GLU A 5 -17.08 8.45 -15.61
C GLU A 5 -16.50 7.39 -14.63
N PRO A 6 -16.60 7.62 -13.31
CA PRO A 6 -16.07 6.70 -12.32
C PRO A 6 -16.90 5.41 -12.25
N THR A 7 -16.19 4.28 -12.11
CA THR A 7 -16.78 2.96 -11.84
C THR A 7 -16.93 2.70 -10.34
N ALA A 8 -17.51 1.55 -9.97
CA ALA A 8 -17.60 1.13 -8.58
C ALA A 8 -16.22 0.95 -7.91
N GLU A 9 -15.20 0.58 -8.67
CA GLU A 9 -13.81 0.41 -8.24
C GLU A 9 -13.16 1.75 -7.92
N HIS A 10 -13.41 2.75 -8.76
CA HIS A 10 -13.00 4.13 -8.48
C HIS A 10 -13.65 4.64 -7.18
N GLN A 11 -14.95 4.41 -7.00
CA GLN A 11 -15.66 4.77 -5.77
C GLN A 11 -15.14 4.00 -4.55
N TRP A 12 -14.71 2.74 -4.72
CA TRP A 12 -14.14 1.94 -3.65
C TRP A 12 -12.85 2.57 -3.10
N LEU A 13 -11.97 3.10 -3.96
CA LEU A 13 -10.74 3.78 -3.54
C LEU A 13 -10.99 5.06 -2.73
N LEU A 14 -12.15 5.69 -2.90
CA LEU A 14 -12.50 6.90 -2.14
C LEU A 14 -12.73 6.63 -0.66
N GLN A 15 -12.93 5.37 -0.25
CA GLN A 15 -13.01 4.99 1.17
C GLN A 15 -11.71 5.28 1.93
N LEU A 16 -10.58 5.32 1.21
CA LEU A 16 -9.26 5.64 1.78
C LEU A 16 -9.07 7.14 2.01
N VAL A 17 -9.89 8.00 1.39
CA VAL A 17 -9.79 9.46 1.53
C VAL A 17 -10.02 9.87 2.97
N GLY A 18 -9.17 10.77 3.46
CA GLY A 18 -9.20 11.27 4.83
C GLY A 18 -7.82 11.33 5.46
N GLU A 19 -7.81 11.64 6.74
CA GLU A 19 -6.62 11.67 7.57
C GLU A 19 -6.61 10.46 8.49
N TRP A 20 -5.44 9.85 8.62
CA TRP A 20 -5.24 8.59 9.34
C TRP A 20 -3.98 8.68 10.19
N THR A 21 -3.98 7.99 11.32
CA THR A 21 -2.76 7.58 12.02
C THR A 21 -2.54 6.10 11.80
N PHE A 22 -1.29 5.66 11.89
CA PHE A 22 -0.98 4.24 11.79
C PHE A 22 0.12 3.78 12.75
N GLU A 23 0.05 2.50 13.06
CA GLU A 23 1.09 1.74 13.73
C GLU A 23 1.46 0.56 12.84
N CYS A 24 2.75 0.42 12.52
CA CYS A 24 3.28 -0.64 11.69
C CYS A 24 4.24 -1.52 12.48
N GLU A 25 4.13 -2.82 12.28
CA GLU A 25 5.05 -3.84 12.77
C GLU A 25 5.67 -4.56 11.58
N CYS A 26 7.00 -4.58 11.52
CA CYS A 26 7.77 -5.17 10.45
C CYS A 26 8.71 -6.26 10.98
N VAL A 27 8.70 -7.44 10.36
CA VAL A 27 9.54 -8.60 10.68
C VAL A 27 10.39 -8.95 9.46
N MET A 28 11.67 -8.57 9.51
CA MET A 28 12.61 -8.73 8.39
C MET A 28 13.30 -10.10 8.35
N GLY A 29 12.96 -11.00 9.28
CA GLY A 29 13.47 -12.38 9.32
C GLY A 29 12.95 -13.14 10.55
N PRO A 30 13.00 -14.49 10.52
CA PRO A 30 12.40 -15.34 11.55
C PRO A 30 12.98 -15.14 12.96
N ASP A 31 14.23 -14.68 13.06
CA ASP A 31 14.94 -14.49 14.33
C ASP A 31 15.16 -13.02 14.70
N GLN A 32 14.58 -12.08 13.96
CA GLN A 32 14.71 -10.65 14.24
C GLN A 32 13.52 -10.14 15.06
N PRO A 33 13.75 -9.29 16.08
CA PRO A 33 12.64 -8.67 16.80
C PRO A 33 11.83 -7.79 15.85
N PRO A 34 10.50 -7.72 16.01
CA PRO A 34 9.68 -6.84 15.19
C PRO A 34 10.08 -5.38 15.39
N VAL A 35 10.27 -4.68 14.28
CA VAL A 35 10.52 -3.25 14.26
C VAL A 35 9.17 -2.54 14.21
N LYS A 36 8.90 -1.71 15.22
CA LYS A 36 7.68 -0.91 15.30
C LYS A 36 7.93 0.51 14.80
N SER A 37 6.97 1.03 14.06
CA SER A 37 6.94 2.42 13.63
C SER A 37 5.52 2.96 13.71
N SER A 38 5.39 4.27 13.80
CA SER A 38 4.09 4.94 13.73
C SER A 38 4.21 6.21 12.90
N GLY A 39 3.07 6.68 12.42
CA GLY A 39 3.02 7.82 11.53
C GLY A 39 1.61 8.31 11.27
N SER A 40 1.53 9.26 10.34
CA SER A 40 0.29 9.81 9.83
C SER A 40 0.21 9.62 8.32
N GLN A 41 -1.01 9.54 7.83
CA GLN A 41 -1.32 9.50 6.41
C GLN A 41 -2.43 10.50 6.09
N LYS A 42 -2.21 11.30 5.06
CA LYS A 42 -3.25 12.11 4.43
C LYS A 42 -3.55 11.54 3.06
N THR A 43 -4.81 11.22 2.81
CA THR A 43 -5.26 10.68 1.52
C THR A 43 -6.30 11.60 0.92
N THR A 44 -6.07 12.00 -0.32
CA THR A 44 -6.92 12.95 -1.07
C THR A 44 -7.39 12.35 -2.37
N ALA A 45 -8.55 12.79 -2.85
CA ALA A 45 -9.04 12.43 -4.16
C ALA A 45 -8.54 13.44 -5.20
N LEU A 46 -8.05 12.95 -6.34
CA LEU A 46 -7.83 13.75 -7.54
C LEU A 46 -9.00 13.50 -8.50
N GLY A 47 -10.01 14.35 -8.36
CA GLY A 47 -11.31 14.13 -9.00
C GLY A 47 -11.98 12.86 -8.45
N SER A 48 -12.70 12.15 -9.31
CA SER A 48 -13.41 10.90 -8.96
C SER A 48 -12.65 9.63 -9.38
N LEU A 49 -11.47 9.76 -9.98
CA LEU A 49 -10.77 8.65 -10.65
C LEU A 49 -9.47 8.22 -9.97
N TRP A 50 -8.90 9.07 -9.13
CA TRP A 50 -7.60 8.83 -8.52
C TRP A 50 -7.61 9.18 -7.03
N THR A 51 -6.86 8.41 -6.26
CA THR A 51 -6.58 8.62 -4.85
C THR A 51 -5.08 8.80 -4.67
N LEU A 52 -4.67 9.84 -3.95
CA LEU A 52 -3.28 10.19 -3.67
C LEU A 52 -3.06 10.15 -2.15
N GLY A 53 -2.10 9.36 -1.69
CA GLY A 53 -1.74 9.27 -0.29
C GLY A 53 -0.36 9.85 -0.02
N GLU A 54 -0.24 10.64 1.03
CA GLU A 54 1.02 11.09 1.59
C GLU A 54 1.16 10.53 3.01
N MET A 55 2.31 9.94 3.31
CA MET A 55 2.59 9.31 4.60
C MET A 55 3.87 9.89 5.19
N GLU A 56 3.82 10.17 6.49
CA GLU A 56 4.96 10.61 7.28
C GLU A 56 5.14 9.68 8.48
N SER A 57 6.35 9.14 8.64
CA SER A 57 6.69 8.24 9.74
C SER A 57 8.09 8.55 10.27
N THR A 58 8.35 8.15 11.50
CA THR A 58 9.72 8.12 12.02
C THR A 58 10.35 6.79 11.63
N ALA A 59 11.44 6.84 10.86
CA ALA A 59 12.23 5.65 10.55
C ALA A 59 12.97 5.14 11.81
N PRO A 60 13.46 3.89 11.83
CA PRO A 60 14.15 3.32 12.99
C PRO A 60 15.41 4.09 13.43
N ASP A 61 16.01 4.89 12.54
CA ASP A 61 17.14 5.78 12.81
C ASP A 61 16.73 7.13 13.42
N GLY A 62 15.42 7.35 13.63
CA GLY A 62 14.86 8.59 14.16
C GLY A 62 14.65 9.69 13.10
N LEU A 63 14.98 9.43 11.83
CA LEU A 63 14.81 10.40 10.76
C LEU A 63 13.38 10.37 10.19
N PRO A 64 12.84 11.51 9.73
CA PRO A 64 11.57 11.55 9.02
C PRO A 64 11.67 10.74 7.71
N ALA A 65 10.85 9.70 7.59
CA ALA A 65 10.59 9.03 6.33
C ALA A 65 9.28 9.53 5.75
N ARG A 66 9.30 9.92 4.47
CA ARG A 66 8.12 10.34 3.72
C ARG A 66 7.90 9.40 2.57
N SER A 67 6.64 9.06 2.32
CA SER A 67 6.26 8.24 1.18
C SER A 67 4.95 8.71 0.57
N LEU A 68 4.77 8.37 -0.70
CA LEU A 68 3.64 8.76 -1.51
C LEU A 68 3.11 7.54 -2.24
N PHE A 69 1.78 7.42 -2.33
CA PHE A 69 1.15 6.50 -3.25
C PHE A 69 0.14 7.19 -4.17
N THR A 70 -0.05 6.60 -5.33
CA THR A 70 -1.17 6.89 -6.23
C THR A 70 -1.94 5.60 -6.48
N LEU A 71 -3.26 5.65 -6.47
CA LEU A 71 -4.14 4.54 -6.80
C LEU A 71 -5.29 5.01 -7.69
N GLY A 72 -5.60 4.22 -8.70
CA GLY A 72 -6.72 4.38 -9.61
C GLY A 72 -7.21 3.03 -10.11
N TYR A 73 -8.13 3.05 -11.07
CA TYR A 73 -8.61 1.83 -11.72
C TYR A 73 -8.54 1.98 -13.24
N ASP A 74 -8.06 0.95 -13.92
CA ASP A 74 -8.01 0.86 -15.38
C ASP A 74 -9.13 -0.07 -15.86
N PRO A 75 -10.27 0.46 -16.36
CA PRO A 75 -11.38 -0.38 -16.83
C PRO A 75 -11.04 -1.24 -18.05
N ALA A 76 -10.05 -0.85 -18.85
CA ALA A 76 -9.65 -1.64 -20.02
C ALA A 76 -8.88 -2.89 -19.60
N LYS A 77 -8.13 -2.81 -18.50
CA LYS A 77 -7.44 -3.97 -17.89
C LYS A 77 -8.31 -4.72 -16.89
N GLY A 78 -9.30 -4.05 -16.31
CA GLY A 78 -10.06 -4.56 -15.17
C GLY A 78 -9.23 -4.63 -13.89
N ARG A 79 -8.23 -3.75 -13.73
CA ARG A 79 -7.22 -3.81 -12.67
C ARG A 79 -7.10 -2.47 -11.94
N PHE A 80 -6.85 -2.52 -10.64
CA PHE A 80 -6.39 -1.35 -9.89
C PHE A 80 -4.94 -1.06 -10.26
N VAL A 81 -4.60 0.21 -10.45
CA VAL A 81 -3.27 0.62 -10.91
C VAL A 81 -2.75 1.75 -10.06
N GLY A 82 -1.44 1.86 -9.95
CA GLY A 82 -0.86 2.88 -9.10
C GLY A 82 0.65 2.80 -8.99
N THR A 83 1.18 3.63 -8.10
CA THR A 83 2.60 3.63 -7.77
C THR A 83 2.82 3.93 -6.30
N PHE A 84 3.94 3.46 -5.75
CA PHE A 84 4.47 3.90 -4.47
C PHE A 84 5.94 4.34 -4.59
N VAL A 85 6.29 5.39 -3.84
CA VAL A 85 7.66 5.91 -3.70
C VAL A 85 7.92 6.30 -2.25
N ALA A 86 9.15 6.15 -1.79
CA ALA A 86 9.57 6.64 -0.47
C ALA A 86 10.92 7.35 -0.55
N SER A 87 11.14 8.32 0.33
CA SER A 87 12.34 9.15 0.36
C SER A 87 13.63 8.38 0.67
N CYS A 88 13.52 7.17 1.23
CA CYS A 88 14.65 6.32 1.59
C CYS A 88 15.04 5.30 0.52
N MET A 89 14.41 5.33 -0.66
CA MET A 89 14.69 4.39 -1.74
C MET A 89 14.59 5.06 -3.11
N THR A 90 15.27 4.47 -4.09
CA THR A 90 15.27 4.95 -5.48
C THR A 90 14.30 4.18 -6.39
N HIS A 91 13.70 3.10 -5.90
CA HIS A 91 12.80 2.26 -6.68
C HIS A 91 11.40 2.86 -6.75
N LEU A 92 10.84 2.96 -7.96
CA LEU A 92 9.43 3.24 -8.18
C LEU A 92 8.67 1.92 -8.18
N TRP A 93 7.77 1.75 -7.23
CA TRP A 93 6.98 0.52 -7.08
C TRP A 93 5.71 0.63 -7.91
N PRO A 94 5.54 -0.12 -8.99
CA PRO A 94 4.29 -0.16 -9.74
C PRO A 94 3.28 -1.04 -9.01
N TYR A 95 2.00 -0.67 -9.06
CA TYR A 95 0.92 -1.51 -8.55
C TYR A 95 0.05 -2.02 -9.69
N ASP A 96 -0.26 -3.31 -9.60
CA ASP A 96 -1.23 -3.99 -10.43
C ASP A 96 -2.14 -4.83 -9.51
N GLY A 97 -3.39 -4.44 -9.33
CA GLY A 97 -4.22 -4.95 -8.24
C GLY A 97 -5.58 -5.47 -8.60
N GLN A 98 -6.13 -6.27 -7.68
CA GLN A 98 -7.46 -6.84 -7.76
C GLN A 98 -8.15 -6.79 -6.41
N LEU A 99 -9.44 -6.44 -6.46
CA LEU A 99 -10.33 -6.47 -5.33
C LEU A 99 -11.00 -7.86 -5.25
N ASP A 100 -11.09 -8.40 -4.04
CA ASP A 100 -11.80 -9.65 -3.78
C ASP A 100 -13.31 -9.54 -4.04
N ALA A 101 -13.97 -10.70 -4.13
CA ALA A 101 -15.41 -10.78 -4.42
C ALA A 101 -16.27 -10.06 -3.36
N ASP A 102 -15.84 -10.11 -2.10
CA ASP A 102 -16.52 -9.46 -0.97
C ASP A 102 -16.21 -7.96 -0.85
N ARG A 103 -15.32 -7.44 -1.69
CA ARG A 103 -14.90 -6.03 -1.75
C ARG A 103 -14.31 -5.52 -0.43
N LYS A 104 -13.59 -6.40 0.27
CA LYS A 104 -12.92 -6.14 1.55
C LYS A 104 -11.41 -6.10 1.45
N MET A 105 -10.81 -6.79 0.48
CA MET A 105 -9.36 -6.88 0.32
C MET A 105 -8.95 -6.49 -1.10
N LEU A 106 -8.24 -5.36 -1.21
CA LEU A 106 -7.53 -4.98 -2.42
C LEU A 106 -6.09 -5.48 -2.33
N THR A 107 -5.74 -6.47 -3.13
CA THR A 107 -4.36 -6.96 -3.27
C THR A 107 -3.69 -6.23 -4.42
N LEU A 108 -2.55 -5.60 -4.17
CA LEU A 108 -1.74 -4.86 -5.13
C LEU A 108 -0.44 -5.63 -5.36
N ASP A 109 -0.33 -6.30 -6.50
CA ASP A 109 0.91 -6.96 -6.92
C ASP A 109 1.95 -5.90 -7.32
N SER A 110 3.20 -6.13 -6.92
CA SER A 110 4.34 -5.28 -7.26
C SER A 110 5.62 -6.10 -7.43
N GLU A 111 6.64 -5.46 -7.98
CA GLU A 111 7.98 -6.03 -8.15
C GLU A 111 9.04 -5.00 -7.73
N GLY A 112 10.00 -5.44 -6.93
CA GLY A 112 11.04 -4.57 -6.39
C GLY A 112 12.31 -5.31 -5.98
N PRO A 113 13.35 -4.58 -5.54
CA PRO A 113 14.62 -5.17 -5.16
C PRO A 113 14.46 -6.21 -4.04
N SER A 114 15.10 -7.36 -4.19
CA SER A 114 15.11 -8.43 -3.19
C SER A 114 15.73 -7.97 -1.86
N PHE A 115 15.18 -8.44 -0.73
CA PHE A 115 15.77 -8.22 0.59
C PHE A 115 17.18 -8.79 0.75
N ALA A 116 17.59 -9.71 -0.12
CA ALA A 116 18.96 -10.24 -0.14
C ALA A 116 20.01 -9.18 -0.54
N GLY A 117 19.58 -8.09 -1.20
CA GLY A 117 20.49 -7.04 -1.67
C GLY A 117 21.47 -7.49 -2.75
N ASP A 118 21.18 -8.61 -3.42
CA ASP A 118 22.02 -9.23 -4.47
C ASP A 118 21.78 -8.65 -5.88
N GLY A 119 20.95 -7.60 -5.98
CA GLY A 119 20.56 -6.98 -7.24
C GLY A 119 19.45 -7.71 -7.99
N THR A 120 18.89 -8.79 -7.42
CA THR A 120 17.72 -9.46 -7.99
C THR A 120 16.42 -8.75 -7.63
N MET A 121 15.35 -9.09 -8.35
CA MET A 121 13.99 -8.62 -8.09
C MET A 121 13.16 -9.72 -7.46
N SER A 122 12.27 -9.33 -6.55
CA SER A 122 11.30 -10.20 -5.90
C SER A 122 9.88 -9.70 -6.15
N LYS A 123 8.90 -10.60 -6.07
CA LYS A 123 7.49 -10.24 -6.11
C LYS A 123 7.00 -9.88 -4.73
N TYR A 124 6.23 -8.80 -4.68
CA TYR A 124 5.66 -8.24 -3.47
C TYR A 124 4.15 -8.08 -3.64
N GLN A 125 3.45 -8.08 -2.53
CA GLN A 125 2.06 -7.67 -2.46
C GLN A 125 1.87 -6.72 -1.30
N ASP A 126 1.18 -5.61 -1.57
CA ASP A 126 0.54 -4.78 -0.56
C ASP A 126 -0.96 -5.08 -0.58
N ILE A 127 -1.55 -5.32 0.58
CA ILE A 127 -2.95 -5.71 0.71
C ILE A 127 -3.64 -4.71 1.62
N ILE A 128 -4.59 -3.98 1.06
CA ILE A 128 -5.46 -3.06 1.79
C ILE A 128 -6.71 -3.84 2.19
N GLN A 129 -6.86 -4.11 3.49
CA GLN A 129 -8.03 -4.78 4.06
C GLN A 129 -8.89 -3.79 4.83
N LEU A 130 -10.11 -3.53 4.35
CA LEU A 130 -11.08 -2.68 5.05
C LEU A 130 -11.68 -3.45 6.24
N ILE A 131 -11.55 -2.89 7.43
CA ILE A 131 -12.20 -3.41 8.64
C ILE A 131 -13.57 -2.73 8.79
N ASP A 132 -13.58 -1.40 8.85
CA ASP A 132 -14.78 -0.57 8.91
C ASP A 132 -14.50 0.83 8.33
N LYS A 133 -15.38 1.81 8.59
CA LYS A 133 -15.26 3.17 8.06
C LYS A 133 -14.05 3.95 8.62
N ASP A 134 -13.58 3.58 9.81
CA ASP A 134 -12.54 4.26 10.57
C ASP A 134 -11.27 3.41 10.72
N GLN A 135 -11.26 2.18 10.22
CA GLN A 135 -10.10 1.28 10.30
C GLN A 135 -9.89 0.46 9.02
N TYR A 136 -8.62 0.39 8.61
CA TYR A 136 -8.15 -0.58 7.63
C TYR A 136 -6.76 -1.12 8.02
N LEU A 137 -6.39 -2.26 7.47
CA LEU A 137 -5.05 -2.81 7.58
C LEU A 137 -4.32 -2.69 6.24
N LEU A 138 -3.03 -2.38 6.30
CA LEU A 138 -2.09 -2.58 5.22
C LEU A 138 -1.22 -3.79 5.59
N LEU A 139 -1.21 -4.82 4.75
CA LEU A 139 -0.38 -6.00 4.94
C LEU A 139 0.59 -6.08 3.78
N SER A 140 1.88 -6.30 4.06
CA SER A 140 2.87 -6.51 3.00
C SER A 140 3.52 -7.88 3.10
N GLN A 141 3.65 -8.53 1.95
CA GLN A 141 4.25 -9.84 1.84
C GLN A 141 5.17 -9.96 0.62
N VAL A 142 6.16 -10.83 0.75
CA VAL A 142 7.14 -11.14 -0.30
C VAL A 142 7.00 -12.60 -0.70
N GLN A 143 7.18 -12.88 -1.99
CA GLN A 143 7.15 -14.25 -2.50
C GLN A 143 8.52 -14.90 -2.36
N ASN A 144 8.56 -16.08 -1.75
CA ASN A 144 9.74 -16.94 -1.70
C ASN A 144 10.01 -17.61 -3.06
N PRO A 145 11.23 -18.15 -3.27
CA PRO A 145 11.56 -18.93 -4.47
C PRO A 145 10.64 -20.14 -4.71
N ASP A 146 10.05 -20.70 -3.66
CA ASP A 146 9.09 -21.83 -3.74
C ASP A 146 7.65 -21.38 -4.11
N GLY A 147 7.42 -20.08 -4.29
CA GLY A 147 6.13 -19.49 -4.61
C GLY A 147 5.24 -19.18 -3.40
N SER A 148 5.64 -19.56 -2.19
CA SER A 148 4.91 -19.21 -0.96
C SER A 148 5.06 -17.73 -0.62
N TRP A 149 4.07 -17.17 0.06
CA TRP A 149 4.10 -15.78 0.51
C TRP A 149 4.43 -15.70 2.00
N ILE A 150 5.40 -14.86 2.35
CA ILE A 150 5.72 -14.51 3.75
C ILE A 150 5.30 -13.07 4.00
N ARG A 151 4.40 -12.88 4.95
CA ARG A 151 4.07 -11.55 5.47
C ARG A 151 5.23 -11.02 6.29
N PHE A 152 5.71 -9.85 5.92
CA PHE A 152 6.77 -9.16 6.66
C PHE A 152 6.28 -7.87 7.31
N MET A 153 5.13 -7.31 6.91
CA MET A 153 4.60 -6.09 7.54
C MET A 153 3.10 -6.18 7.79
N THR A 154 2.67 -5.61 8.92
CA THR A 154 1.27 -5.30 9.24
C THR A 154 1.19 -3.88 9.77
N GLY A 155 0.43 -3.03 9.07
CA GLY A 155 0.10 -1.66 9.45
C GLY A 155 -1.37 -1.53 9.79
N LYS A 156 -1.70 -1.03 10.98
CA LYS A 156 -3.07 -0.70 11.38
C LYS A 156 -3.28 0.79 11.22
N TYR A 157 -4.23 1.16 10.36
CA TYR A 157 -4.61 2.55 10.12
C TYR A 157 -5.93 2.87 10.81
N THR A 158 -5.95 3.99 11.52
CA THR A 158 -7.12 4.50 12.25
C THR A 158 -7.41 5.92 11.80
N ARG A 159 -8.67 6.21 11.46
CA ARG A 159 -9.08 7.53 10.97
C ARG A 159 -8.95 8.57 12.10
N VAL A 160 -8.44 9.74 11.74
CA VAL A 160 -8.46 10.92 12.61
C VAL A 160 -9.87 11.52 12.52
N SER A 161 -10.55 11.61 13.67
CA SER A 161 -11.94 12.07 13.82
C SER A 161 -12.19 13.47 13.27
#